data_AF-A0A832GK27-F1
#
_entry.id   AF-A0A832GK27-F1
#
_cell.length_a   1.000
_cell.length_b   1.000
_cell.length_c   1.000
_cell.angle_alpha   90.00
_cell.angle_beta   90.00
_cell.angle_gamma   90.00
#
_symmetry.space_group_name_H-M   'P 1'
#
loop_
_entity.id
_entity.type
_entity.pdbx_description
1 polymer ?
#
loop_
_entity_poly.entity_id
_entity_poly.type
_entity_poly.pdbx_seq_one_letter_code
_entity_poly.pdbx_strand_id
1 'polypeptide(L)'
;EKARQTQCVNNMKQAGLGVFQYIQDYDETYPMSVYRARTPQNQECAYTMLAAIEPYVKNKDIYECPSRRREMDLDAFWRQFGLPGGECGRFQWLSYVANFALFEDGPNNTITGAQNQPPIKLAELEFVVETAAYLDGQLTVQGGTGNCGIFNSPIEGRHNETASVAYADGHAKSLKVSQANQACINISNKQFRLWCVQTAPFNRSCGNQNRKVCDTSANIPGSRDLWGIPAEDQFSGTLGRCVRALR
;
A
#
# COMPACT_ATOMS: atom_id res chain seq x y z
N GLU A 1 15.43 -10.27 -16.37
CA GLU A 1 14.64 -9.20 -15.72
C GLU A 1 13.29 -8.94 -16.36
N LYS A 2 13.17 -8.73 -17.67
CA LYS A 2 11.87 -8.48 -18.36
C LYS A 2 10.77 -9.50 -18.04
N ALA A 3 11.10 -10.79 -17.96
CA ALA A 3 10.15 -11.83 -17.56
C ALA A 3 9.66 -11.66 -16.11
N ARG A 4 10.55 -11.28 -15.18
CA ARG A 4 10.18 -11.02 -13.77
C ARG A 4 9.30 -9.78 -13.65
N GLN A 5 9.60 -8.72 -14.42
CA GLN A 5 8.76 -7.53 -14.52
C GLN A 5 7.34 -7.88 -14.98
N THR A 6 7.23 -8.66 -16.06
CA THR A 6 5.94 -9.14 -16.58
C THR A 6 5.19 -9.95 -15.52
N GLN A 7 5.90 -10.82 -14.79
CA GLN A 7 5.32 -11.58 -13.69
C GLN A 7 4.84 -10.69 -12.54
N CYS A 8 5.60 -9.66 -12.13
CA CYS A 8 5.17 -8.76 -11.04
C CYS A 8 3.93 -7.94 -11.46
N VAL A 9 3.81 -7.51 -12.73
CA VAL A 9 2.59 -6.88 -13.24
C VAL A 9 1.41 -7.87 -13.27
N ASN A 10 1.63 -9.13 -13.67
CA ASN A 10 0.58 -10.16 -13.65
C ASN A 10 0.13 -10.51 -12.22
N ASN A 11 1.05 -10.51 -11.26
CA ASN A 11 0.76 -10.68 -9.84
C ASN A 11 -0.11 -9.51 -9.33
N MET A 12 0.26 -8.26 -9.65
CA MET A 12 -0.53 -7.07 -9.34
C MET A 12 -1.92 -7.09 -9.98
N LYS A 13 -2.04 -7.54 -11.25
CA LYS A 13 -3.34 -7.69 -11.91
C LYS A 13 -4.21 -8.71 -11.18
N GLN A 14 -3.66 -9.84 -10.76
CA GLN A 14 -4.41 -10.85 -9.99
C GLN A 14 -4.84 -10.32 -8.62
N ALA A 15 -3.95 -9.61 -7.90
CA ALA A 15 -4.29 -9.00 -6.62
C ALA A 15 -5.40 -7.93 -6.77
N GLY A 16 -5.28 -7.04 -7.77
CA GLY A 16 -6.29 -6.03 -8.07
C GLY A 16 -7.64 -6.62 -8.49
N LEU A 17 -7.66 -7.68 -9.30
CA LEU A 17 -8.89 -8.41 -9.61
C LEU A 17 -9.48 -9.12 -8.38
N GLY A 18 -8.65 -9.58 -7.44
CA GLY A 18 -9.10 -10.12 -6.17
C GLY A 18 -9.81 -9.06 -5.32
N VAL A 19 -9.25 -7.84 -5.25
CA VAL A 19 -9.91 -6.68 -4.62
C VAL A 19 -11.24 -6.38 -5.30
N PHE A 20 -11.26 -6.35 -6.64
CA PHE A 20 -12.47 -6.01 -7.39
C PHE A 20 -13.58 -7.08 -7.24
N GLN A 21 -13.22 -8.35 -7.04
CA GLN A 21 -14.19 -9.39 -6.67
C GLN A 21 -14.66 -9.23 -5.23
N TYR A 22 -13.75 -8.94 -4.29
CA TYR A 22 -14.12 -8.64 -2.91
C TYR A 22 -15.19 -7.54 -2.85
N ILE A 23 -14.97 -6.39 -3.49
CA ILE A 23 -15.94 -5.29 -3.37
C ILE A 23 -17.33 -5.63 -3.95
N GLN A 24 -17.44 -6.59 -4.89
CA GLN A 24 -18.74 -7.06 -5.39
C GLN A 24 -19.53 -7.84 -4.32
N ASP A 25 -18.85 -8.55 -3.43
CA ASP A 25 -19.46 -9.32 -2.36
C ASP A 25 -19.75 -8.50 -1.09
N TYR A 26 -19.18 -7.29 -0.99
CA TYR A 26 -19.22 -6.45 0.21
C TYR A 26 -19.76 -5.03 -0.08
N ASP A 27 -20.88 -4.91 -0.80
CA ASP A 27 -21.58 -3.64 -1.05
C ASP A 27 -20.67 -2.51 -1.57
N GLU A 28 -19.79 -2.83 -2.52
CA GLU A 28 -18.80 -1.92 -3.10
C GLU A 28 -17.83 -1.32 -2.08
N THR A 29 -17.59 -2.02 -0.97
CA THR A 29 -16.76 -1.54 0.15
C THR A 29 -15.38 -2.21 0.09
N TYR A 30 -14.31 -1.42 0.12
CA TYR A 30 -12.94 -1.92 0.15
C TYR A 30 -12.62 -2.59 1.50
N PRO A 31 -11.70 -3.58 1.52
CA PRO A 31 -11.33 -4.24 2.76
C PRO A 31 -10.58 -3.28 3.70
N MET A 32 -10.71 -3.52 5.00
CA MET A 32 -9.87 -2.87 6.01
C MET A 32 -8.41 -3.33 5.88
N SER A 33 -7.47 -2.49 6.30
CA SER A 33 -6.06 -2.85 6.38
C SER A 33 -5.82 -4.07 7.29
N VAL A 34 -6.41 -4.02 8.49
CA VAL A 34 -6.25 -4.96 9.59
C VAL A 34 -7.61 -5.10 10.30
N TYR A 35 -7.97 -6.34 10.54
CA TYR A 35 -9.14 -6.85 11.23
C TYR A 35 -8.64 -7.52 12.51
N ARG A 36 -9.38 -7.31 13.61
CA ARG A 36 -9.16 -8.07 14.84
C ARG A 36 -9.75 -9.46 14.64
N ALA A 37 -8.90 -10.48 14.72
CA ALA A 37 -9.30 -11.87 14.62
C ALA A 37 -8.76 -12.67 15.81
N ARG A 38 -9.17 -13.94 15.89
CA ARG A 38 -8.68 -14.88 16.89
C ARG A 38 -8.21 -16.16 16.22
N THR A 39 -7.10 -16.71 16.70
CA THR A 39 -6.64 -18.05 16.31
C THR A 39 -7.59 -19.12 16.87
N PRO A 40 -7.51 -20.39 16.39
CA PRO A 40 -8.26 -21.49 16.98
C PRO A 40 -7.98 -21.69 18.49
N GLN A 41 -6.82 -21.25 18.97
CA GLN A 41 -6.42 -21.24 20.38
C GLN A 41 -6.95 -20.02 21.16
N ASN A 42 -7.89 -19.25 20.58
CA ASN A 42 -8.50 -18.06 21.17
C ASN A 42 -7.50 -16.93 21.49
N GLN A 43 -6.39 -16.83 20.77
CA GLN A 43 -5.43 -15.73 20.88
C GLN A 43 -5.77 -14.64 19.86
N GLU A 44 -5.73 -13.37 20.27
CA GLU A 44 -5.89 -12.24 19.34
C GLU A 44 -4.79 -12.26 18.29
N CYS A 45 -5.13 -12.03 17.02
CA CYS A 45 -4.17 -11.97 15.91
C CYS A 45 -4.57 -10.91 14.88
N ALA A 46 -3.60 -10.46 14.09
CA ALA A 46 -3.80 -9.54 12.99
C ALA A 46 -4.24 -10.30 11.74
N TYR A 47 -5.48 -10.08 11.30
CA TYR A 47 -5.98 -10.54 10.02
C TYR A 47 -6.02 -9.33 9.09
N THR A 48 -5.56 -9.39 7.85
CA THR A 48 -5.39 -8.17 7.03
C THR A 48 -6.22 -8.21 5.75
N MET A 49 -6.09 -7.15 4.93
CA MET A 49 -6.60 -7.14 3.57
C MET A 49 -6.16 -8.35 2.74
N LEU A 50 -4.94 -8.87 2.89
CA LEU A 50 -4.49 -10.01 2.08
C LEU A 50 -5.29 -11.26 2.41
N ALA A 51 -5.50 -11.52 3.71
CA ALA A 51 -6.32 -12.63 4.17
C ALA A 51 -7.80 -12.45 3.78
N ALA A 52 -8.32 -11.22 3.78
CA ALA A 52 -9.67 -10.90 3.33
C ALA A 52 -9.87 -11.16 1.82
N ILE A 53 -8.84 -10.87 1.02
CA ILE A 53 -8.84 -11.04 -0.44
C ILE A 53 -8.46 -12.47 -0.86
N GLU A 54 -7.82 -13.25 0.01
CA GLU A 54 -7.36 -14.62 -0.25
C GLU A 54 -8.38 -15.50 -1.00
N PRO A 55 -9.69 -15.53 -0.65
CA PRO A 55 -10.68 -16.38 -1.33
C PRO A 55 -10.85 -16.06 -2.83
N TYR A 56 -10.50 -14.84 -3.25
CA TYR A 56 -10.65 -14.34 -4.62
C TYR A 56 -9.39 -14.48 -5.46
N VAL A 57 -8.32 -15.03 -4.89
CA VAL A 57 -7.04 -15.24 -5.56
C VAL A 57 -6.70 -16.72 -5.61
N LYS A 58 -6.26 -17.20 -6.79
CA LYS A 58 -5.99 -18.63 -7.02
C LYS A 58 -4.66 -19.10 -6.46
N ASN A 59 -3.71 -18.19 -6.26
CA ASN A 59 -2.37 -18.49 -5.78
C ASN A 59 -1.91 -17.39 -4.81
N LYS A 60 -1.46 -17.77 -3.61
CA LYS A 60 -0.95 -16.85 -2.59
C LYS A 60 0.42 -16.28 -2.93
N ASP A 61 1.19 -16.95 -3.77
CA ASP A 61 2.54 -16.50 -4.17
C ASP A 61 2.51 -15.18 -4.95
N ILE A 62 1.32 -14.70 -5.37
CA ILE A 62 1.18 -13.41 -6.04
C ILE A 62 1.53 -12.23 -5.15
N TYR A 63 1.59 -12.40 -3.83
CA TYR A 63 2.01 -11.32 -2.90
C TYR A 63 3.53 -11.22 -2.75
N GLU A 64 4.28 -12.11 -3.41
CA GLU A 64 5.74 -12.05 -3.49
C GLU A 64 6.20 -11.73 -4.92
N CYS A 65 7.06 -10.71 -5.06
CA CYS A 65 7.65 -10.36 -6.35
C CYS A 65 8.85 -11.28 -6.62
N PRO A 66 8.94 -11.95 -7.78
CA PRO A 66 10.07 -12.83 -8.09
C PRO A 66 11.45 -12.17 -8.08
N SER A 67 11.54 -10.84 -8.12
CA SER A 67 12.81 -10.09 -7.96
C SER A 67 13.15 -9.75 -6.50
N ARG A 68 12.19 -9.90 -5.58
CA ARG A 68 12.27 -9.50 -4.16
C ARG A 68 11.51 -10.49 -3.27
N ARG A 69 11.82 -11.79 -3.37
CA ARG A 69 11.19 -12.80 -2.51
C ARG A 69 11.59 -12.60 -1.05
N ARG A 70 10.66 -12.88 -0.13
CA ARG A 70 10.90 -12.76 1.32
C ARG A 70 11.46 -11.40 1.72
N GLU A 71 10.89 -10.34 1.12
CA GLU A 71 11.41 -8.99 1.30
C GLU A 71 11.04 -8.43 2.67
N MET A 72 9.77 -8.57 3.03
CA MET A 72 9.20 -8.15 4.30
C MET A 72 8.58 -9.34 5.06
N ASP A 73 9.06 -9.55 6.28
CA ASP A 73 8.63 -10.59 7.22
C ASP A 73 7.48 -10.09 8.10
N LEU A 74 6.24 -10.41 7.71
CA LEU A 74 5.05 -10.14 8.50
C LEU A 74 4.98 -11.01 9.76
N ASP A 75 5.63 -12.17 9.77
CA ASP A 75 5.68 -13.03 10.96
C ASP A 75 6.49 -12.40 12.08
N ALA A 76 7.72 -11.99 11.78
CA ALA A 76 8.55 -11.26 12.72
C ALA A 76 7.89 -9.92 13.12
N PHE A 77 7.31 -9.20 12.15
CA PHE A 77 6.69 -7.90 12.41
C PHE A 77 5.54 -7.99 13.42
N TRP A 78 4.59 -8.92 13.27
CA TRP A 78 3.46 -9.01 14.21
C TRP A 78 3.86 -9.56 15.57
N ARG A 79 4.87 -10.43 15.64
CA ARG A 79 5.39 -10.95 16.93
C ARG A 79 5.97 -9.85 17.82
N GLN A 80 6.54 -8.80 17.24
CA GLN A 80 7.08 -7.68 18.02
C GLN A 80 5.98 -6.92 18.78
N PHE A 81 4.72 -7.02 18.34
CA PHE A 81 3.54 -6.45 19.00
C PHE A 81 2.82 -7.45 19.93
N GLY A 82 3.44 -8.61 20.22
CA GLY A 82 2.86 -9.63 21.08
C GLY A 82 1.74 -10.45 20.45
N LEU A 83 1.52 -10.33 19.14
CA LEU A 83 0.54 -11.11 18.40
C LEU A 83 1.14 -12.43 17.90
N PRO A 84 0.30 -13.46 17.65
CA PRO A 84 0.67 -14.58 16.80
C PRO A 84 1.17 -14.04 15.47
N GLY A 85 2.40 -14.41 15.11
CA GLY A 85 3.06 -13.91 13.91
C GLY A 85 2.29 -14.22 12.63
N GLY A 86 2.53 -13.38 11.63
CA GLY A 86 1.96 -13.46 10.30
C GLY A 86 0.53 -12.96 10.34
N GLU A 87 -0.20 -13.16 9.26
CA GLU A 87 -1.59 -12.73 9.20
C GLU A 87 -2.50 -13.81 9.79
N CYS A 88 -2.49 -13.93 11.12
CA CYS A 88 -3.06 -15.08 11.84
C CYS A 88 -2.50 -16.41 11.32
N GLY A 89 -1.20 -16.45 10.99
CA GLY A 89 -0.50 -17.62 10.44
C GLY A 89 -0.74 -17.89 8.95
N ARG A 90 -1.40 -17.00 8.19
CA ARG A 90 -1.74 -17.23 6.77
C ARG A 90 -0.66 -16.76 5.79
N PHE A 91 -0.03 -15.62 6.07
CA PHE A 91 1.01 -15.02 5.26
C PHE A 91 2.20 -14.63 6.13
N GLN A 92 3.40 -15.08 5.73
CA GLN A 92 4.66 -14.75 6.40
C GLN A 92 5.43 -13.66 5.64
N TRP A 93 5.43 -13.74 4.31
CA TRP A 93 6.27 -12.89 3.47
C TRP A 93 5.43 -12.04 2.54
N LEU A 94 5.90 -10.83 2.31
CA LEU A 94 5.29 -9.87 1.41
C LEU A 94 6.39 -9.13 0.62
N SER A 95 6.13 -8.86 -0.65
CA SER A 95 6.98 -8.00 -1.47
C SER A 95 6.25 -6.79 -2.02
N TYR A 96 4.92 -6.75 -1.98
CA TYR A 96 4.12 -5.64 -2.48
C TYR A 96 3.36 -5.01 -1.35
N VAL A 97 3.33 -3.69 -1.29
CA VAL A 97 2.66 -2.99 -0.21
C VAL A 97 1.29 -2.50 -0.65
N ALA A 98 0.36 -2.45 0.29
CA ALA A 98 -0.98 -1.95 0.07
C ALA A 98 -1.05 -0.41 0.24
N ASN A 99 -1.99 0.24 -0.42
CA ASN A 99 -2.31 1.64 -0.15
C ASN A 99 -3.21 1.74 1.08
N PHE A 100 -2.63 2.07 2.25
CA PHE A 100 -3.36 2.15 3.51
C PHE A 100 -4.31 3.35 3.62
N ALA A 101 -4.33 4.26 2.65
CA ALA A 101 -5.40 5.24 2.52
C ALA A 101 -6.64 4.71 1.77
N LEU A 102 -6.49 3.62 1.01
CA LEU A 102 -7.62 2.93 0.39
C LEU A 102 -8.15 1.83 1.31
N PHE A 103 -7.24 1.02 1.86
CA PHE A 103 -7.56 0.00 2.86
C PHE A 103 -7.39 0.61 4.24
N GLU A 104 -8.40 1.33 4.69
CA GLU A 104 -8.41 2.04 5.97
C GLU A 104 -8.33 1.10 7.17
N ASP A 105 -7.82 1.63 8.28
CA ASP A 105 -7.88 0.95 9.57
C ASP A 105 -9.32 0.97 10.10
N GLY A 106 -9.91 -0.21 10.24
CA GLY A 106 -11.27 -0.37 10.73
C GLY A 106 -11.57 0.27 12.08
N PRO A 107 -12.85 0.53 12.39
CA PRO A 107 -13.24 1.10 13.68
C PRO A 107 -12.84 0.20 14.85
N ASN A 108 -12.38 0.82 15.94
CA ASN A 108 -11.93 0.15 17.17
C ASN A 108 -10.77 -0.86 16.97
N ASN A 109 -9.89 -0.61 16.00
CA ASN A 109 -8.71 -1.44 15.80
C ASN A 109 -7.61 -1.15 16.84
N THR A 110 -7.65 -1.90 17.94
CA THR A 110 -6.63 -1.82 19.00
C THR A 110 -5.26 -2.35 18.60
N ILE A 111 -5.13 -3.04 17.46
CA ILE A 111 -3.84 -3.59 16.98
C ILE A 111 -2.96 -2.47 16.43
N THR A 112 -3.54 -1.58 15.62
CA THR A 112 -2.81 -0.44 15.04
C THR A 112 -2.99 0.85 15.85
N GLY A 113 -3.94 0.87 16.78
CA GLY A 113 -4.25 2.04 17.61
C GLY A 113 -5.05 3.11 16.88
N ALA A 114 -5.50 2.84 15.64
CA ALA A 114 -6.27 3.78 14.84
C ALA A 114 -7.71 3.92 15.34
N GLN A 115 -8.21 5.15 15.32
CA GLN A 115 -9.57 5.49 15.74
C GLN A 115 -10.46 5.66 14.50
N ASN A 116 -11.44 4.77 14.36
CA ASN A 116 -12.72 5.02 13.71
C ASN A 116 -12.72 5.50 12.25
N GLN A 117 -11.97 4.84 11.37
CA GLN A 117 -12.17 5.00 9.93
C GLN A 117 -13.06 3.87 9.38
N PRO A 118 -14.31 4.16 8.97
CA PRO A 118 -15.09 3.17 8.25
C PRO A 118 -14.39 2.85 6.91
N PRO A 119 -14.50 1.62 6.40
CA PRO A 119 -13.88 1.28 5.13
C PRO A 119 -14.43 2.14 3.99
N ILE A 120 -13.56 2.43 3.01
CA ILE A 120 -13.90 3.27 1.85
C ILE A 120 -14.86 2.52 0.93
N LYS A 121 -15.90 3.20 0.45
CA LYS A 121 -16.75 2.71 -0.64
C LYS A 121 -16.24 3.16 -2.00
N LEU A 122 -16.48 2.36 -3.03
CA LEU A 122 -16.15 2.68 -4.42
C LEU A 122 -16.67 4.05 -4.84
N ALA A 123 -17.90 4.39 -4.46
CA ALA A 123 -18.55 5.67 -4.77
C ALA A 123 -17.86 6.90 -4.16
N GLU A 124 -16.93 6.73 -3.22
CA GLU A 124 -16.17 7.83 -2.60
C GLU A 124 -14.84 8.13 -3.30
N LEU A 125 -14.47 7.30 -4.28
CA LEU A 125 -13.27 7.50 -5.07
C LEU A 125 -13.59 8.36 -6.29
N GLU A 126 -13.15 9.62 -6.26
CA GLU A 126 -13.27 10.53 -7.41
C GLU A 126 -12.49 10.01 -8.63
N PHE A 127 -11.31 9.42 -8.39
CA PHE A 127 -10.42 8.89 -9.43
C PHE A 127 -10.09 7.41 -9.18
N VAL A 128 -11.07 6.53 -9.38
CA VAL A 128 -10.92 5.07 -9.18
C VAL A 128 -9.72 4.52 -9.97
N VAL A 129 -9.59 4.90 -11.24
CA VAL A 129 -8.52 4.42 -12.15
C VAL A 129 -7.13 5.01 -11.85
N GLU A 130 -7.02 5.96 -10.91
CA GLU A 130 -5.73 6.51 -10.48
C GLU A 130 -5.38 6.20 -9.03
N THR A 131 -6.35 5.65 -8.28
CA THR A 131 -6.14 5.24 -6.90
C THR A 131 -5.42 3.91 -6.87
N ALA A 132 -4.18 3.88 -6.38
CA ALA A 132 -3.42 2.64 -6.23
C ALA A 132 -4.04 1.79 -5.10
N ALA A 133 -4.08 0.47 -5.30
CA ALA A 133 -4.49 -0.51 -4.30
C ALA A 133 -3.28 -1.30 -3.76
N TYR A 134 -2.43 -1.79 -4.67
CA TYR A 134 -1.16 -2.43 -4.35
C TYR A 134 -0.06 -1.88 -5.24
N LEU A 135 1.17 -1.91 -4.74
CA LEU A 135 2.33 -1.44 -5.48
C LEU A 135 3.60 -2.19 -5.08
N ASP A 136 4.54 -2.28 -6.01
CA ASP A 136 5.95 -2.54 -5.69
C ASP A 136 6.41 -1.49 -4.69
N GLY A 137 6.69 -1.90 -3.45
CA GLY A 137 6.95 -0.97 -2.37
C GLY A 137 7.33 -1.65 -1.07
N GLN A 138 7.45 -0.83 -0.05
CA GLN A 138 7.93 -1.23 1.27
C GLN A 138 6.96 -0.72 2.33
N LEU A 139 6.60 -1.57 3.27
CA LEU A 139 5.92 -1.17 4.49
C LEU A 139 6.96 -0.70 5.50
N THR A 140 6.78 0.49 6.06
CA THR A 140 7.82 1.10 6.90
C THR A 140 7.53 1.00 8.39
N VAL A 141 8.62 1.08 9.15
CA VAL A 141 8.63 1.43 10.58
C VAL A 141 9.21 2.83 10.74
N GLN A 142 9.12 3.38 11.95
CA GLN A 142 9.71 4.68 12.25
C GLN A 142 11.24 4.64 12.06
N GLY A 143 11.76 5.50 11.19
CA GLY A 143 13.21 5.68 11.04
C GLY A 143 13.68 6.12 9.66
N GLY A 144 15.00 6.27 9.54
CA GLY A 144 15.68 6.77 8.34
C GLY A 144 15.64 8.30 8.19
N THR A 145 16.30 8.80 7.15
CA THR A 145 16.39 10.25 6.87
C THR A 145 15.10 10.81 6.26
N GLY A 146 14.29 9.94 5.65
CA GLY A 146 13.03 10.29 5.00
C GLY A 146 11.86 10.45 5.97
N ASN A 147 12.08 10.34 7.29
CA ASN A 147 11.04 10.47 8.32
C ASN A 147 9.81 9.59 8.06
N CYS A 148 10.02 8.34 7.63
CA CYS A 148 8.92 7.39 7.46
C CYS A 148 8.31 7.03 8.81
N GLY A 149 6.98 7.01 8.87
CA GLY A 149 6.23 6.52 10.01
C GLY A 149 6.05 5.00 9.98
N ILE A 150 5.41 4.47 11.02
CA ILE A 150 4.90 3.11 10.97
C ILE A 150 3.74 3.04 9.96
N PHE A 151 3.69 1.98 9.16
CA PHE A 151 2.67 1.73 8.16
C PHE A 151 2.61 2.68 6.96
N ASN A 152 3.56 3.61 6.78
CA ASN A 152 3.69 4.25 5.46
C ASN A 152 4.04 3.19 4.43
N SER A 153 3.52 3.36 3.21
CA SER A 153 3.72 2.41 2.12
C SER A 153 4.25 3.04 0.84
N PRO A 154 5.47 3.62 0.86
CA PRO A 154 6.08 4.20 -0.32
C PRO A 154 6.37 3.16 -1.40
N ILE A 155 6.30 3.63 -2.64
CA ILE A 155 6.72 2.87 -3.82
C ILE A 155 8.23 2.58 -3.80
N GLU A 156 8.60 1.42 -4.33
CA GLU A 156 9.98 1.01 -4.55
C GLU A 156 10.20 0.77 -6.05
N GLY A 157 11.25 1.37 -6.60
CA GLY A 157 11.71 1.03 -7.94
C GLY A 157 12.34 -0.34 -8.00
N ARG A 158 11.81 -1.16 -8.90
CA ARG A 158 12.27 -2.50 -9.24
C ARG A 158 12.47 -2.59 -10.76
N HIS A 159 12.78 -3.76 -11.27
CA HIS A 159 12.62 -4.07 -12.70
C HIS A 159 13.20 -3.02 -13.69
N ASN A 160 14.43 -2.55 -13.44
CA ASN A 160 15.06 -1.43 -14.17
C ASN A 160 14.29 -0.11 -14.06
N GLU A 161 14.20 0.46 -12.86
CA GLU A 161 13.58 1.77 -12.58
C GLU A 161 12.10 1.83 -12.95
N THR A 162 11.39 0.72 -12.74
CA THR A 162 9.94 0.66 -12.87
C THR A 162 9.28 0.07 -11.64
N ALA A 163 7.99 0.34 -11.44
CA ALA A 163 7.22 -0.23 -10.36
C ALA A 163 5.89 -0.75 -10.90
N SER A 164 5.52 -1.96 -10.51
CA SER A 164 4.23 -2.59 -10.81
C SER A 164 3.20 -2.05 -9.84
N VAL A 165 2.04 -1.62 -10.34
CA VAL A 165 0.97 -1.04 -9.53
C VAL A 165 -0.36 -1.65 -9.96
N ALA A 166 -1.16 -2.08 -8.98
CA ALA A 166 -2.57 -2.42 -9.13
C ALA A 166 -3.43 -1.24 -8.68
N TYR A 167 -4.54 -1.01 -9.36
CA TYR A 167 -5.45 0.11 -9.12
C TYR A 167 -6.79 -0.36 -8.55
N ALA A 168 -7.54 0.59 -8.02
CA ALA A 168 -8.79 0.34 -7.29
C ALA A 168 -9.92 -0.24 -8.17
N ASP A 169 -9.86 -0.08 -9.50
CA ASP A 169 -10.74 -0.71 -10.50
C ASP A 169 -10.25 -2.11 -10.94
N GLY A 170 -9.14 -2.59 -10.38
CA GLY A 170 -8.54 -3.88 -10.69
C GLY A 170 -7.65 -3.92 -11.93
N HIS A 171 -7.34 -2.81 -12.61
CA HIS A 171 -6.26 -2.81 -13.61
C HIS A 171 -4.87 -2.76 -12.96
N ALA A 172 -3.83 -3.07 -13.75
CA ALA A 172 -2.45 -2.98 -13.31
C ALA A 172 -1.55 -2.48 -14.44
N LYS A 173 -0.48 -1.76 -14.09
CA LYS A 173 0.52 -1.29 -15.05
C LYS A 173 1.89 -1.15 -14.40
N SER A 174 2.92 -1.11 -15.24
CA SER A 174 4.28 -0.74 -14.87
C SER A 174 4.46 0.76 -15.06
N LEU A 175 4.96 1.45 -14.04
CA LEU A 175 5.26 2.88 -14.06
C LEU A 175 6.75 3.11 -14.04
N LYS A 176 7.23 4.18 -14.69
CA LYS A 176 8.61 4.63 -14.53
C LYS A 176 8.77 5.36 -13.20
N VAL A 177 9.85 5.07 -12.51
CA VAL A 177 10.18 5.69 -11.23
C VAL A 177 11.61 6.22 -11.21
N SER A 178 11.90 7.13 -10.29
CA SER A 178 13.24 7.64 -10.01
C SER A 178 13.53 7.50 -8.52
N GLN A 179 14.78 7.18 -8.19
CA GLN A 179 15.22 7.05 -6.82
C GLN A 179 15.42 8.44 -6.20
N ALA A 180 14.97 8.62 -4.95
CA ALA A 180 15.19 9.80 -4.15
C ALA A 180 16.46 9.66 -3.28
N ASN A 181 16.92 10.77 -2.70
CA ASN A 181 18.07 10.77 -1.78
C ASN A 181 17.70 10.39 -0.34
N GLN A 182 16.40 10.38 -0.02
CA GLN A 182 15.90 10.02 1.29
C GLN A 182 15.83 8.51 1.49
N ALA A 183 16.09 8.05 2.72
CA ALA A 183 16.05 6.64 3.09
C ALA A 183 15.09 6.37 4.24
N CYS A 184 14.51 5.17 4.25
CA CYS A 184 13.61 4.68 5.29
C CYS A 184 13.95 3.24 5.68
N ILE A 185 13.28 2.75 6.72
CA ILE A 185 13.45 1.40 7.25
C ILE A 185 12.14 0.64 7.07
N ASN A 186 12.21 -0.57 6.51
CA ASN A 186 11.03 -1.42 6.35
C ASN A 186 10.73 -2.24 7.62
N ILE A 187 9.60 -2.97 7.62
CA ILE A 187 9.17 -3.82 8.73
C ILE A 187 10.13 -4.97 9.10
N SER A 188 11.14 -5.25 8.26
CA SER A 188 12.20 -6.23 8.53
C SER A 188 13.54 -5.56 8.86
N ASN A 189 13.52 -4.30 9.30
CA ASN A 189 14.69 -3.50 9.67
C ASN A 189 15.72 -3.32 8.54
N LYS A 190 15.30 -3.44 7.27
CA LYS A 190 16.15 -3.17 6.12
C LYS A 190 16.03 -1.70 5.73
N GLN A 191 17.17 -1.04 5.58
CA GLN A 191 17.23 0.32 5.04
C GLN A 191 17.07 0.31 3.51
N PHE A 192 16.23 1.19 2.99
CA PHE A 192 16.02 1.38 1.54
C PHE A 192 15.89 2.87 1.22
N ARG A 193 16.13 3.25 -0.04
CA ARG A 193 15.88 4.62 -0.53
C ARG A 193 14.46 4.74 -1.06
N LEU A 194 13.85 5.90 -0.83
CA LEU A 194 12.54 6.23 -1.39
C LEU A 194 12.61 6.35 -2.92
N TRP A 195 11.45 6.21 -3.56
CA TRP A 195 11.28 6.36 -5.00
C TRP A 195 10.03 7.16 -5.31
N CYS A 196 9.97 7.70 -6.52
CA CYS A 196 8.82 8.44 -6.99
C CYS A 196 8.46 8.09 -8.41
N VAL A 197 7.16 8.12 -8.71
CA VAL A 197 6.62 7.97 -10.05
C VAL A 197 6.90 9.21 -10.89
N GLN A 198 7.52 9.02 -12.07
CA GLN A 198 7.91 10.10 -12.98
C GLN A 198 6.73 10.85 -13.61
N THR A 199 5.53 10.27 -13.60
CA THR A 199 4.25 10.93 -13.95
C THR A 199 3.17 10.51 -12.95
N ALA A 200 3.23 11.07 -11.75
CA ALA A 200 2.30 10.75 -10.67
C ALA A 200 0.97 11.50 -10.86
N PRO A 201 -0.17 10.93 -10.43
CA PRO A 201 -1.47 11.59 -10.51
C PRO A 201 -1.56 12.84 -9.63
N PHE A 202 -0.74 12.93 -8.59
CA PHE A 202 -0.65 14.07 -7.67
C PHE A 202 0.80 14.32 -7.25
N ASN A 203 1.06 15.52 -6.74
CA ASN A 203 2.36 15.89 -6.16
C ASN A 203 2.21 16.86 -4.97
N ARG A 204 1.04 16.88 -4.32
CA ARG A 204 0.73 17.72 -3.17
C ARG A 204 -0.41 17.11 -2.35
N SER A 205 -0.49 17.46 -1.08
CA SER A 205 -1.64 17.14 -0.23
C SER A 205 -2.79 18.13 -0.51
N CYS A 206 -4.04 17.69 -0.35
CA CYS A 206 -5.19 18.57 -0.54
C CYS A 206 -5.20 19.71 0.50
N GLY A 207 -5.67 20.89 0.07
CA GLY A 207 -5.62 22.13 0.84
C GLY A 207 -4.23 22.80 0.89
N ASN A 208 -3.19 22.16 0.35
CA ASN A 208 -1.83 22.68 0.31
C ASN A 208 -1.41 23.06 -1.12
N GLN A 209 -0.84 24.25 -1.28
CA GLN A 209 -0.30 24.74 -2.55
C GLN A 209 1.13 24.25 -2.80
N ASN A 210 1.85 23.83 -1.75
CA ASN A 210 3.24 23.41 -1.87
C ASN A 210 3.33 22.03 -2.51
N ARG A 211 3.90 22.00 -3.71
CA ARG A 211 4.27 20.75 -4.39
C ARG A 211 5.44 20.10 -3.68
N LYS A 212 5.39 18.77 -3.56
CA LYS A 212 6.44 17.94 -2.99
C LYS A 212 7.46 17.58 -4.08
N VAL A 213 8.73 17.64 -3.70
CA VAL A 213 9.87 17.29 -4.56
C VAL A 213 10.37 15.90 -4.15
N CYS A 214 10.55 15.02 -5.14
CA CYS A 214 10.93 13.63 -4.90
C CYS A 214 12.21 13.48 -4.06
N ASP A 215 13.27 14.22 -4.41
CA ASP A 215 14.61 13.94 -3.90
C ASP A 215 14.80 14.31 -2.43
N THR A 216 14.14 15.37 -1.98
CA THR A 216 14.45 16.04 -0.70
C THR A 216 13.29 16.02 0.28
N SER A 217 12.05 15.80 -0.17
CA SER A 217 10.90 15.73 0.74
C SER A 217 10.97 14.44 1.55
N ALA A 218 10.71 14.54 2.86
CA ALA A 218 10.37 13.37 3.67
C ALA A 218 9.18 12.61 3.06
N ASN A 219 9.07 11.31 3.35
CA ASN A 219 7.90 10.48 3.03
C ASN A 219 6.68 11.04 3.77
N ILE A 220 5.77 11.67 3.03
CA ILE A 220 4.58 12.31 3.56
C ILE A 220 3.48 12.24 2.48
N PRO A 221 2.20 12.02 2.83
CA PRO A 221 1.06 12.33 1.96
C PRO A 221 1.31 13.44 0.94
N GLY A 222 1.25 13.13 -0.35
CA GLY A 222 1.44 14.09 -1.44
C GLY A 222 2.82 14.02 -2.08
N SER A 223 3.73 13.19 -1.57
CA SER A 223 4.84 12.66 -2.36
C SER A 223 4.31 11.93 -3.59
N ARG A 224 5.16 11.80 -4.60
CA ARG A 224 4.83 11.16 -5.87
C ARG A 224 4.94 9.63 -5.78
N ASP A 225 4.58 9.04 -4.63
CA ASP A 225 4.77 7.63 -4.28
C ASP A 225 3.48 6.79 -4.36
N LEU A 226 2.38 7.40 -4.81
CA LEU A 226 1.05 6.79 -4.97
C LEU A 226 0.34 6.41 -3.66
N TRP A 227 0.91 6.76 -2.51
CA TRP A 227 0.21 6.61 -1.24
C TRP A 227 -0.87 7.68 -1.09
N GLY A 228 -2.08 7.29 -0.72
CA GLY A 228 -3.24 8.19 -0.62
C GLY A 228 -4.30 8.00 -1.72
N ILE A 229 -5.37 8.78 -1.65
CA ILE A 229 -6.44 8.82 -2.66
C ILE A 229 -6.35 10.14 -3.44
N PRO A 230 -6.16 10.11 -4.78
CA PRO A 230 -6.20 11.32 -5.60
C PRO A 230 -7.55 12.03 -5.46
N ALA A 231 -7.51 13.36 -5.43
CA ALA A 231 -8.70 14.21 -5.36
C ALA A 231 -8.45 15.57 -6.00
N GLU A 232 -9.51 16.34 -6.19
CA GLU A 232 -9.43 17.75 -6.53
C GLU A 232 -9.72 18.68 -5.35
N ASP A 233 -9.08 19.86 -5.37
CA ASP A 233 -9.35 20.95 -4.45
C ASP A 233 -9.33 22.30 -5.20
N GLN A 234 -9.49 23.41 -4.48
CA GLN A 234 -9.53 24.76 -5.05
C GLN A 234 -8.28 25.17 -5.84
N PHE A 235 -7.16 24.46 -5.70
CA PHE A 235 -5.91 24.72 -6.41
C PHE A 235 -5.69 23.78 -7.61
N SER A 236 -6.56 22.78 -7.84
CA SER A 236 -6.36 21.78 -8.89
C SER A 236 -6.27 22.36 -10.29
N GLY A 237 -7.01 23.43 -10.59
CA GLY A 237 -6.98 24.09 -11.90
C GLY A 237 -5.62 24.69 -12.28
N THR A 238 -4.76 25.03 -11.31
CA THR A 238 -3.43 25.62 -11.56
C THR A 238 -2.29 24.69 -11.15
N LEU A 239 -2.47 23.92 -10.08
CA LEU A 239 -1.41 23.10 -9.48
C LEU A 239 -1.50 21.62 -9.82
N GLY A 240 -2.59 21.17 -10.44
CA GLY A 240 -2.90 19.76 -10.64
C GLY A 240 -3.53 19.12 -9.40
N ARG A 241 -3.93 17.85 -9.52
CA ARG A 241 -4.61 17.10 -8.46
C ARG A 241 -3.78 17.02 -7.18
N CYS A 242 -4.50 16.82 -6.09
CA CYS A 242 -3.93 16.60 -4.78
C CYS A 242 -4.17 15.16 -4.32
N VAL A 243 -3.67 14.85 -3.13
CA VAL A 243 -3.98 13.61 -2.45
C VAL A 243 -4.57 13.88 -1.08
N ARG A 244 -5.61 13.11 -0.75
CA ARG A 244 -6.14 12.99 0.61
C ARG A 244 -5.60 11.71 1.23
N ALA A 245 -5.33 11.76 2.52
CA ALA A 245 -4.79 10.66 3.29
C ALA A 245 -5.72 10.42 4.46
N LEU A 246 -6.22 9.19 4.57
CA LEU A 246 -7.25 8.82 5.53
C LEU A 246 -8.52 9.71 5.37
N ARG A 247 -9.61 9.37 6.04
CA ARG A 247 -10.74 10.31 6.19
C ARG A 247 -10.51 11.29 7.36
#